data_AF-A0A1D6L7R2-F1
#
_entry.id   AF-A0A1D6L7R2-F1
#
_cell.length_a   1.000
_cell.length_b   1.000
_cell.length_c   1.000
_cell.angle_alpha   90.00
_cell.angle_beta   90.00
_cell.angle_gamma   90.00
#
_symmetry.space_group_name_H-M   'P 1'
#
loop_
_entity.id
_entity.type
_entity.pdbx_description
1 polymer ?
#
loop_
_entity_poly.entity_id
_entity_poly.type
_entity_poly.pdbx_seq_one_letter_code
_entity_poly.pdbx_strand_id
1 'polypeptide(L)'
;MTCGASGIQMVIFLALQVTDKPVAVGFGVSTPEHVKQIVGWGADGVIVGSAIVRQLCEAATPEEGLERLEEYARSMKAAMP
;
A
#
# COMPACT_ATOMS: atom_id res chain seq x y z
N MET A 1 -7.06 -16.79 19.49
CA MET A 1 -6.27 -15.54 19.36
C MET A 1 -4.81 -15.97 19.21
N THR A 2 -4.10 -15.88 18.10
CA THR A 2 -4.22 -15.11 16.85
C THR A 2 -3.62 -15.94 15.69
N CYS A 3 -4.45 -16.63 14.90
CA CYS A 3 -4.03 -17.24 13.64
C CYS A 3 -4.75 -16.46 12.53
N GLY A 4 -4.06 -15.51 11.91
CA GLY A 4 -4.66 -14.60 10.93
C GLY A 4 -3.87 -13.30 10.66
N ALA A 5 -2.90 -12.97 11.52
CA ALA A 5 -1.90 -11.95 11.25
C ALA A 5 -0.94 -12.45 10.14
N SER A 6 -1.37 -12.18 8.92
CA SER A 6 -0.92 -12.64 7.60
C SER A 6 0.58 -12.80 7.40
N GLY A 7 1.00 -13.70 6.50
CA GLY A 7 2.42 -13.94 6.18
C GLY A 7 3.23 -12.67 5.83
N ILE A 8 2.57 -11.59 5.38
CA ILE A 8 3.20 -10.28 5.15
C ILE A 8 3.75 -9.68 6.46
N GLN A 9 2.98 -9.73 7.55
CA GLN A 9 3.42 -9.22 8.86
C GLN A 9 4.66 -9.95 9.35
N MET A 10 4.70 -11.28 9.19
CA MET A 10 5.87 -12.08 9.56
C MET A 10 7.11 -11.67 8.74
N VAL A 11 6.93 -11.46 7.43
CA VAL A 11 8.04 -11.04 6.56
C VAL A 11 8.55 -9.64 6.92
N ILE A 12 7.67 -8.68 7.23
CA ILE A 12 8.06 -7.35 7.72
C ILE A 12 8.87 -7.49 9.00
N PHE A 13 8.34 -8.24 9.98
CA PHE A 13 9.02 -8.45 11.26
C PHE A 13 10.42 -9.04 11.08
N LEU A 14 10.56 -10.11 10.27
CA LEU A 14 11.84 -10.75 10.02
C LEU A 14 12.84 -9.82 9.30
N ALA A 15 12.39 -9.03 8.33
CA ALA A 15 13.24 -8.09 7.61
C ALA A 15 13.86 -7.06 8.59
N LEU A 16 13.03 -6.50 9.47
CA LEU A 16 13.46 -5.52 10.47
C LEU A 16 14.45 -6.09 11.51
N GLN A 17 14.56 -7.42 11.66
CA GLN A 17 15.54 -8.04 12.56
C GLN A 17 16.93 -8.19 11.95
N VAL A 18 17.06 -8.05 10.63
CA VAL A 18 18.31 -8.37 9.90
C VAL A 18 18.86 -7.20 9.09
N THR A 19 18.20 -6.05 9.10
CA THR A 19 18.67 -4.85 8.41
C THR A 19 18.19 -3.57 9.08
N ASP A 20 19.02 -2.53 9.02
CA ASP A 20 18.65 -1.15 9.38
C ASP A 20 18.15 -0.34 8.17
N LYS A 21 18.05 -0.96 6.99
CA LYS A 21 17.52 -0.29 5.79
C LYS A 21 15.99 -0.19 5.89
N PRO A 22 15.38 0.90 5.40
CA PRO A 22 13.92 1.01 5.36
C PRO A 22 13.26 -0.16 4.59
N VAL A 23 12.16 -0.68 5.13
CA VAL A 23 11.41 -1.80 4.57
C VAL A 23 10.09 -1.30 3.97
N ALA A 24 9.90 -1.52 2.67
CA ALA A 24 8.66 -1.20 1.97
C ALA A 24 7.95 -2.46 1.45
N VAL A 25 6.62 -2.45 1.45
CA VAL A 25 5.79 -3.60 1.04
C VAL A 25 4.94 -3.25 -0.19
N GLY A 26 4.94 -4.13 -1.20
CA GLY A 26 4.30 -3.86 -2.50
C GLY A 26 3.29 -4.88 -2.99
N PHE A 27 2.84 -5.83 -2.16
CA PHE A 27 1.96 -6.91 -2.61
C PHE A 27 0.51 -6.68 -2.17
N GLY A 28 -0.41 -6.56 -3.13
CA GLY A 28 -1.86 -6.48 -2.88
C GLY A 28 -2.35 -5.21 -2.18
N VAL A 29 -1.55 -4.14 -2.16
CA VAL A 29 -1.96 -2.86 -1.57
C VAL A 29 -2.88 -2.13 -2.54
N SER A 30 -4.13 -1.91 -2.15
CA SER A 30 -5.12 -1.25 -3.00
C SER A 30 -6.09 -0.33 -2.25
N THR A 31 -6.11 -0.37 -0.92
CA THR A 31 -7.00 0.46 -0.09
C THR A 31 -6.22 1.21 0.99
N PRO A 32 -6.73 2.36 1.47
CA PRO A 32 -6.19 3.05 2.65
C PRO A 32 -6.03 2.16 3.89
N GLU A 33 -6.94 1.20 4.08
CA GLU A 33 -6.90 0.25 5.19
C GLU A 33 -5.71 -0.69 5.08
N HIS A 34 -5.37 -1.18 3.87
CA HIS A 34 -4.15 -1.97 3.66
C HIS A 34 -2.91 -1.15 4.02
N VAL A 35 -2.87 0.13 3.68
CA VAL A 35 -1.75 1.03 4.03
C VAL A 35 -1.60 1.14 5.54
N LYS A 36 -2.68 1.50 6.25
CA LYS A 36 -2.68 1.63 7.71
C LYS A 36 -2.24 0.35 8.40
N GLN A 37 -2.71 -0.80 7.92
CA GLN A 37 -2.38 -2.10 8.46
C GLN A 37 -0.89 -2.43 8.28
N ILE A 38 -0.34 -2.22 7.07
CA ILE A 38 1.07 -2.49 6.77
C ILE A 38 2.01 -1.56 7.53
N VAL A 39 1.69 -0.26 7.59
CA VAL A 39 2.44 0.71 8.40
C VAL A 39 2.33 0.36 9.89
N GLY A 40 1.16 -0.05 10.35
CA GLY A 40 0.94 -0.52 11.72
C GLY A 40 1.74 -1.78 12.09
N TRP A 41 2.20 -2.54 11.10
CA TRP A 41 3.13 -3.67 11.30
C TRP A 41 4.61 -3.27 11.33
N GLY A 42 4.92 -2.00 11.09
CA GLY A 42 6.29 -1.46 11.15
C GLY A 42 6.98 -1.30 9.80
N ALA A 43 6.27 -1.43 8.67
CA ALA A 43 6.86 -1.08 7.38
C ALA A 43 7.03 0.45 7.25
N ASP A 44 8.17 0.88 6.70
CA ASP A 44 8.49 2.28 6.44
C ASP A 44 7.79 2.83 5.18
N GLY A 45 7.30 1.94 4.32
CA GLY A 45 6.67 2.34 3.07
C GLY A 45 5.74 1.29 2.46
N VAL A 46 4.90 1.77 1.56
CA VAL A 46 3.98 0.95 0.75
C VAL A 46 4.16 1.27 -0.72
N ILE A 47 4.08 0.24 -1.56
CA ILE A 47 4.16 0.37 -3.02
C ILE A 47 2.82 -0.06 -3.61
N VAL A 48 2.22 0.81 -4.41
CA VAL A 48 0.91 0.61 -5.02
C VAL A 48 1.09 0.66 -6.53
N GLY A 49 0.97 -0.50 -7.19
CA GLY A 49 1.17 -0.61 -8.64
C GLY A 49 -0.14 -0.81 -9.39
N SER A 50 -0.68 -2.03 -9.34
CA SER A 50 -1.86 -2.42 -10.11
C SER A 50 -3.07 -1.53 -9.86
N ALA A 51 -3.29 -1.07 -8.62
CA ALA A 51 -4.41 -0.19 -8.32
C ALA A 51 -4.28 1.22 -8.94
N ILE A 52 -3.05 1.74 -9.09
CA ILE A 52 -2.78 2.98 -9.83
C ILE A 52 -3.09 2.78 -11.33
N VAL A 53 -2.58 1.69 -11.91
CA VAL A 53 -2.82 1.38 -13.33
C VAL A 53 -4.31 1.23 -13.62
N ARG A 54 -5.07 0.61 -12.70
CA ARG A 54 -6.53 0.47 -12.86
C ARG A 54 -7.27 1.80 -12.91
N GLN A 55 -6.87 2.81 -12.12
CA GLN A 55 -7.51 4.13 -12.21
C GLN A 55 -7.37 4.75 -13.60
N LEU A 56 -6.20 4.58 -14.23
CA LEU A 56 -5.92 5.11 -15.56
C LEU A 56 -6.59 4.29 -16.67
N CYS A 57 -6.57 2.96 -16.57
CA CYS A 57 -7.04 2.07 -17.64
C CYS A 57 -8.56 1.84 -17.64
N GLU A 58 -9.23 1.99 -16.49
CA GLU A 58 -10.67 1.77 -16.36
C GLU A 58 -11.50 3.07 -16.50
N ALA A 59 -10.85 4.22 -16.69
CA ALA A 59 -11.50 5.51 -16.96
C ALA A 59 -12.00 5.60 -18.41
N ALA A 60 -13.07 6.36 -18.65
CA ALA A 60 -13.63 6.54 -19.99
C ALA A 60 -12.78 7.48 -20.85
N THR A 61 -12.08 8.45 -20.24
CA THR A 61 -11.18 9.37 -20.93
C THR A 61 -9.86 9.56 -20.16
N PRO A 62 -8.79 10.04 -20.82
CA PRO A 62 -7.54 10.37 -20.15
C PRO A 62 -7.70 11.39 -19.00
N GLU A 63 -8.56 12.39 -19.17
CA GLU A 63 -8.82 13.42 -18.16
C GLU A 63 -9.48 12.82 -16.91
N GLU A 64 -10.52 11.98 -17.08
CA GLU A 64 -11.13 11.24 -15.97
C GLU A 64 -10.10 10.32 -15.28
N GLY A 65 -9.22 9.68 -16.05
CA GLY A 65 -8.15 8.85 -15.51
C GLY A 65 -7.20 9.62 -14.60
N LEU A 66 -6.84 10.86 -14.97
CA LEU A 66 -6.00 11.74 -14.15
C LEU A 66 -6.73 12.19 -12.87
N GLU A 67 -8.01 12.57 -12.97
CA GLU A 67 -8.83 12.93 -11.80
C GLU A 67 -8.94 11.78 -10.80
N ARG A 68 -9.27 10.58 -11.29
CA ARG A 68 -9.34 9.35 -10.47
C ARG A 68 -8.01 8.99 -9.84
N LEU A 69 -6.91 9.13 -10.60
CA LEU A 69 -5.57 8.89 -10.07
C LEU A 69 -5.23 9.88 -8.94
N GLU A 70 -5.55 11.16 -9.11
CA GLU A 70 -5.31 12.17 -8.09
C GLU A 70 -6.09 11.87 -6.81
N GLU A 71 -7.39 11.63 -6.91
CA GLU A 71 -8.25 11.29 -5.76
C GLU A 71 -7.74 10.03 -5.05
N TYR A 72 -7.40 8.99 -5.82
CA TYR A 72 -6.87 7.74 -5.29
C TYR A 72 -5.54 7.98 -4.56
N ALA A 73 -4.58 8.67 -5.19
CA ALA A 73 -3.28 8.96 -4.59
C ALA A 73 -3.42 9.79 -3.30
N ARG A 74 -4.32 10.78 -3.28
CA ARG A 74 -4.63 11.56 -2.06
C ARG A 74 -5.17 10.67 -0.96
N SER A 75 -6.10 9.75 -1.26
CA SER A 75 -6.67 8.84 -0.27
C SER A 75 -5.61 7.90 0.34
N MET A 76 -4.69 7.39 -0.49
CA MET A 76 -3.60 6.52 -0.04
C MET A 76 -2.58 7.30 0.79
N LYS A 77 -2.26 8.54 0.39
CA LYS A 77 -1.35 9.41 1.15
C LYS A 77 -1.94 9.82 2.50
N ALA A 78 -3.24 10.09 2.58
CA ALA A 78 -3.93 10.39 3.84
C ALA A 78 -3.96 9.20 4.82
N ALA A 79 -3.71 7.99 4.34
CA ALA A 79 -3.60 6.78 5.14
C ALA A 79 -2.20 6.58 5.76
N MET A 80 -1.21 7.31 5.27
CA MET A 80 0.13 7.36 5.86
C MET A 80 0.16 8.39 7.00
N PRO A 81 0.89 8.12 8.09
CA PRO A 81 1.17 9.12 9.12
C PRO A 81 2.05 10.28 8.61
#